data_AF-A0A971UZM7-F1
#
_entry.id   AF-A0A971UZM7-F1
#
_cell.length_a   1.000
_cell.length_b   1.000
_cell.length_c   1.000
_cell.angle_alpha   90.00
_cell.angle_beta   90.00
_cell.angle_gamma   90.00
#
_symmetry.space_group_name_H-M   'P 1'
#
loop_
_entity.id
_entity.type
_entity.pdbx_description
1 polymer ?
#
loop_
_entity_poly.entity_id
_entity_poly.type
_entity_poly.pdbx_seq_one_letter_code
_entity_poly.pdbx_strand_id
1 'polypeptide(L)'
;MRRKIHKTFFIVFVFTIVFFMMASSFSYSDEEVPAEASVAKVRGKVSHILDSRDEDIKYSGGSIENSFQIVEIEITTDGPYKGKSVETEYSLSMSFSEKIEDVLLKPGDEVLMVLELDEAGEISRSYIYSVVRDKHLLLLVIIFSAIILSVGRLKGLKALISLILTVLAVIYVLLPLILHGFDPVFVSLWICVGIAGITLLLVGGYNKKTLAALIGTSGGLICAGFIAQVVGEMAKLTGLGDEESQMLMYIPQNISFDYKGLLFAGILIGALGAAMDVGMSLSSAMFEIKEINPGIKKGDLLKAGMNIGRDMIGTMSNTLILAYTGGALQLMLLLMAHEISFIDIINQDGYAAEVVRSLAGSIGLILTIPITAMAVCFLCENRYREKERY
;
A
#
# COMPACT_ATOMS: atom_id res chain seq x y z
N MET A 1 0.82 36.28 -6.54
CA MET A 1 1.11 34.99 -5.85
C MET A 1 -0.17 34.28 -5.36
N ARG A 2 -1.07 34.92 -4.58
CA ARG A 2 -2.36 34.33 -4.11
C ARG A 2 -3.26 33.72 -5.21
N ARG A 3 -3.35 34.35 -6.39
CA ARG A 3 -4.22 33.91 -7.51
C ARG A 3 -3.79 32.60 -8.19
N LYS A 4 -2.49 32.26 -8.20
CA LYS A 4 -1.99 30.97 -8.71
C LYS A 4 -2.21 29.84 -7.71
N ILE A 5 -2.04 30.12 -6.42
CA ILE A 5 -2.28 29.14 -5.33
C ILE A 5 -3.75 28.72 -5.30
N HIS A 6 -4.69 29.67 -5.41
CA HIS A 6 -6.12 29.34 -5.48
C HIS A 6 -6.51 28.52 -6.70
N LYS A 7 -5.91 28.77 -7.88
CA LYS A 7 -6.18 27.96 -9.08
C LYS A 7 -5.66 26.53 -8.95
N THR A 8 -4.45 26.33 -8.42
CA THR A 8 -3.92 24.97 -8.18
C THR A 8 -4.79 24.23 -7.16
N PHE A 9 -5.17 24.89 -6.07
CA PHE A 9 -6.02 24.29 -5.04
C PHE A 9 -7.40 23.95 -5.59
N PHE A 10 -8.00 24.81 -6.41
CA PHE A 10 -9.29 24.57 -7.06
C PHE A 10 -9.23 23.42 -8.07
N ILE A 11 -8.17 23.30 -8.87
CA ILE A 11 -8.01 22.21 -9.83
C ILE A 11 -7.79 20.88 -9.11
N VAL A 12 -6.92 20.85 -8.09
CA VAL A 12 -6.74 19.65 -7.25
C VAL A 12 -8.05 19.29 -6.58
N PHE A 13 -8.77 20.25 -6.00
CA PHE A 13 -10.06 20.03 -5.37
C PHE A 13 -11.11 19.46 -6.34
N VAL A 14 -11.24 20.02 -7.55
CA VAL A 14 -12.17 19.51 -8.58
C VAL A 14 -11.74 18.12 -9.05
N PHE A 15 -10.44 17.89 -9.27
CA PHE A 15 -9.95 16.59 -9.71
C PHE A 15 -10.12 15.52 -8.64
N THR A 16 -9.87 15.86 -7.37
CA THR A 16 -10.15 14.99 -6.21
C THR A 16 -11.65 14.73 -6.08
N ILE A 17 -12.52 15.74 -6.23
CA ILE A 17 -13.98 15.52 -6.21
C ILE A 17 -14.39 14.58 -7.33
N VAL A 18 -13.97 14.81 -8.58
CA VAL A 18 -14.33 13.94 -9.70
C VAL A 18 -13.82 12.52 -9.46
N PHE A 19 -12.60 12.39 -8.95
CA PHE A 19 -11.97 11.11 -8.62
C PHE A 19 -12.74 10.34 -7.53
N PHE A 20 -13.17 11.02 -6.46
CA PHE A 20 -13.97 10.41 -5.39
C PHE A 20 -15.45 10.25 -5.73
N MET A 21 -16.01 11.07 -6.62
CA MET A 21 -17.42 10.98 -7.01
C MET A 21 -17.67 9.81 -7.96
N MET A 22 -16.66 9.45 -8.79
CA MET A 22 -16.68 8.14 -9.46
C MET A 22 -16.67 7.01 -8.44
N ALA A 23 -15.89 7.12 -7.37
CA ALA A 23 -15.76 6.10 -6.32
C ALA A 23 -17.03 5.88 -5.48
N SER A 24 -17.75 6.95 -5.14
CA SER A 24 -19.02 6.84 -4.38
C SER A 24 -20.13 6.11 -5.14
N SER A 25 -20.02 6.01 -6.47
CA SER A 25 -20.95 5.22 -7.29
C SER A 25 -20.70 3.70 -7.17
N PHE A 26 -19.61 3.29 -6.52
CA PHE A 26 -19.15 1.92 -6.37
C PHE A 26 -18.97 1.51 -4.89
N SER A 27 -19.67 2.15 -3.94
CA SER A 27 -19.65 1.67 -2.55
C SER A 27 -20.27 0.28 -2.47
N TYR A 28 -19.41 -0.72 -2.24
CA TYR A 28 -19.81 -2.09 -1.96
C TYR A 28 -20.04 -2.23 -0.46
N SER A 29 -21.24 -1.83 -0.03
CA SER A 29 -21.72 -2.10 1.33
C SER A 29 -23.18 -2.48 1.29
N ASP A 30 -23.52 -3.55 0.58
CA ASP A 30 -24.82 -4.20 0.70
C ASP A 30 -24.66 -5.67 0.31
N GLU A 31 -24.16 -6.46 1.26
CA GLU A 31 -24.47 -7.89 1.28
C GLU A 31 -24.76 -8.28 2.72
N GLU A 32 -26.04 -8.55 2.98
CA GLU A 32 -26.54 -9.07 4.25
C GLU A 32 -25.87 -10.42 4.51
N VAL A 33 -24.97 -10.45 5.50
CA VAL A 33 -24.47 -11.70 6.08
C VAL A 33 -25.68 -12.48 6.60
N PRO A 34 -25.85 -13.77 6.25
CA PRO A 34 -26.97 -14.57 6.74
C PRO A 34 -27.04 -14.51 8.27
N ALA A 35 -28.22 -14.19 8.80
CA ALA A 35 -28.45 -14.09 10.23
C ALA A 35 -28.44 -15.47 10.89
N GLU A 36 -27.25 -15.97 11.24
CA GLU A 36 -27.09 -17.04 12.22
C GLU A 36 -26.35 -16.48 13.44
N ALA A 37 -27.07 -16.47 14.57
CA ALA A 37 -26.78 -15.79 15.84
C ALA A 37 -26.74 -14.26 15.78
N SER A 38 -27.46 -13.59 16.69
CA SER A 38 -27.28 -12.16 16.93
C SER A 38 -25.91 -11.97 17.60
N VAL A 39 -24.93 -11.57 16.80
CA VAL A 39 -23.56 -11.36 17.26
C VAL A 39 -23.31 -9.87 17.52
N ALA A 40 -22.75 -9.54 18.69
CA ALA A 40 -22.35 -8.18 19.03
C ALA A 40 -20.81 -8.06 19.09
N LYS A 41 -20.24 -7.16 18.28
CA LYS A 41 -18.80 -6.83 18.33
C LYS A 41 -18.57 -5.73 19.38
N VAL A 42 -17.70 -6.00 20.35
CA VAL A 42 -17.43 -5.07 21.46
C VAL A 42 -15.93 -4.96 21.73
N ARG A 43 -15.51 -3.84 22.30
CA ARG A 43 -14.21 -3.66 22.98
C ARG A 43 -14.39 -3.87 24.48
N GLY A 44 -13.45 -4.59 25.08
CA GLY A 44 -13.34 -4.79 26.51
C GLY A 44 -11.94 -4.47 27.03
N LYS A 45 -11.82 -4.35 28.35
CA LYS A 45 -10.58 -4.16 29.07
C LYS A 45 -10.40 -5.30 30.05
N VAL A 46 -9.23 -5.94 30.02
CA VAL A 46 -8.89 -7.05 30.93
C VAL A 46 -8.85 -6.51 32.36
N SER A 47 -9.71 -7.02 33.23
CA SER A 47 -9.73 -6.70 34.66
C SER A 47 -8.76 -7.60 35.41
N HIS A 48 -8.89 -8.90 35.21
CA HIS A 48 -8.13 -9.92 35.93
C HIS A 48 -7.75 -11.09 35.02
N ILE A 49 -6.58 -11.67 35.27
CA ILE A 49 -6.20 -12.99 34.74
C ILE A 49 -6.66 -14.02 35.77
N LEU A 50 -7.56 -14.91 35.37
CA LEU A 50 -8.16 -15.90 36.26
C LEU A 50 -7.33 -17.18 36.30
N ASP A 51 -6.90 -17.66 35.12
CA ASP A 51 -6.09 -18.87 35.01
C ASP A 51 -5.26 -18.88 33.72
N SER A 52 -4.32 -19.82 33.61
CA SER A 52 -3.60 -20.12 32.37
C SER A 52 -3.39 -21.62 32.26
N ARG A 53 -3.68 -22.17 31.08
CA ARG A 53 -3.66 -23.61 30.84
C ARG A 53 -2.90 -23.92 29.57
N ASP A 54 -2.03 -24.92 29.64
CA ASP A 54 -1.37 -25.49 28.47
C ASP A 54 -2.03 -26.83 28.10
N GLU A 55 -2.33 -27.01 26.82
CA GLU A 55 -2.84 -28.25 26.25
C GLU A 55 -1.90 -28.79 25.18
N ASP A 56 -1.46 -30.04 25.36
CA ASP A 56 -0.71 -30.78 24.33
C ASP A 56 -1.68 -31.47 23.35
N ILE A 57 -1.81 -30.91 22.16
CA ILE A 57 -2.55 -31.55 21.07
C ILE A 57 -1.60 -32.49 20.32
N LYS A 58 -1.75 -33.79 20.56
CA LYS A 58 -0.99 -34.84 19.87
C LYS A 58 -1.54 -35.10 18.46
N TYR A 59 -0.67 -35.09 17.45
CA TYR A 59 -0.98 -35.47 16.08
C TYR A 59 0.12 -36.36 15.51
N SER A 60 -0.10 -36.93 14.32
CA SER A 60 0.79 -37.94 13.73
C SER A 60 2.24 -37.49 13.49
N GLY A 61 2.53 -36.18 13.56
CA GLY A 61 3.87 -35.60 13.37
C GLY A 61 4.50 -34.96 14.62
N GLY A 62 3.85 -34.99 15.79
CA GLY A 62 4.36 -34.36 17.01
C GLY A 62 3.26 -33.96 18.01
N SER A 63 3.59 -33.08 18.95
CA SER A 63 2.62 -32.34 19.78
C SER A 63 2.68 -30.85 19.46
N ILE A 64 1.52 -30.21 19.36
CA ILE A 64 1.40 -28.75 19.41
C ILE A 64 0.95 -28.42 20.82
N GLU A 65 1.77 -27.65 21.54
CA GLU A 65 1.36 -27.04 22.80
C GLU A 65 0.53 -25.81 22.47
N ASN A 66 -0.70 -25.78 22.96
CA ASN A 66 -1.59 -24.63 22.91
C ASN A 66 -1.75 -24.07 24.32
N SER A 67 -1.38 -22.81 24.50
CA SER A 67 -1.62 -22.10 25.75
C SER A 67 -2.92 -21.32 25.67
N PHE A 68 -3.64 -21.27 26.76
CA PHE A 68 -4.88 -20.52 26.91
C PHE A 68 -4.80 -19.67 28.16
N GLN A 69 -5.33 -18.46 28.10
CA GLN A 69 -5.54 -17.63 29.28
C GLN A 69 -7.03 -17.45 29.52
N ILE A 70 -7.49 -17.74 30.73
CA ILE A 70 -8.85 -17.42 31.15
C ILE A 70 -8.79 -16.03 31.78
N VAL A 71 -9.53 -15.09 31.21
CA VAL A 71 -9.49 -13.69 31.60
C VAL A 71 -10.88 -13.16 31.87
N GLU A 72 -10.99 -12.34 32.90
CA GLU A 72 -12.17 -11.53 33.14
C GLU A 72 -12.01 -10.18 32.42
N ILE A 73 -13.04 -9.79 31.69
CA ILE A 73 -13.04 -8.59 30.85
C ILE A 73 -14.25 -7.74 31.13
N GLU A 74 -14.02 -6.47 31.42
CA GLU A 74 -15.07 -5.45 31.52
C GLU A 74 -15.33 -4.86 30.12
N ILE A 75 -16.58 -4.92 29.65
CA ILE A 75 -16.96 -4.34 28.36
C ILE A 75 -16.96 -2.81 28.45
N THR A 76 -16.16 -2.16 27.60
CA THR A 76 -16.01 -0.69 27.61
C THR A 76 -16.79 0.03 26.53
N THR A 77 -17.27 -0.71 25.52
CA THR A 77 -18.02 -0.14 24.38
C THR A 77 -19.40 0.36 24.81
N ASP A 78 -19.79 1.53 24.33
CA ASP A 78 -21.13 2.07 24.54
C ASP A 78 -22.20 1.16 23.93
N GLY A 79 -23.17 0.76 24.74
CA GLY A 79 -24.20 -0.19 24.35
C GLY A 79 -24.83 -0.91 25.55
N PRO A 80 -25.75 -1.86 25.30
CA PRO A 80 -26.50 -2.56 26.35
C PRO A 80 -25.63 -3.43 27.27
N TYR A 81 -24.41 -3.75 26.85
CA TYR A 81 -23.48 -4.61 27.61
C TYR A 81 -22.35 -3.82 28.30
N LYS A 82 -22.33 -2.49 28.22
CA LYS A 82 -21.27 -1.66 28.83
C LYS A 82 -21.20 -1.89 30.34
N GLY A 83 -19.99 -2.10 30.85
CA GLY A 83 -19.71 -2.34 32.27
C GLY A 83 -20.06 -3.74 32.75
N LYS A 84 -20.60 -4.62 31.90
CA LYS A 84 -20.72 -6.05 32.24
C LYS A 84 -19.34 -6.70 32.19
N SER A 85 -19.02 -7.51 33.20
CA SER A 85 -17.86 -8.40 33.21
C SER A 85 -18.20 -9.72 32.54
N VAL A 86 -17.30 -10.20 31.69
CA VAL A 86 -17.44 -11.50 31.03
C VAL A 86 -16.14 -12.26 31.19
N GLU A 87 -16.25 -13.53 31.57
CA GLU A 87 -15.13 -14.47 31.58
C GLU A 87 -15.00 -15.08 30.19
N THR A 88 -13.81 -15.00 29.62
CA THR A 88 -13.55 -15.51 28.26
C THR A 88 -12.17 -16.12 28.17
N GLU A 89 -12.03 -17.04 27.23
CA GLU A 89 -10.76 -17.67 26.93
C GLU A 89 -10.03 -16.89 25.82
N TYR A 90 -8.74 -16.65 26.04
CA TYR A 90 -7.80 -16.14 25.04
C TYR A 90 -6.91 -17.29 24.58
N SER A 91 -7.11 -17.76 23.35
CA SER A 91 -6.28 -18.81 22.77
C SER A 91 -4.98 -18.22 22.21
N LEU A 92 -3.85 -18.74 22.69
CA LEU A 92 -2.51 -18.43 22.18
C LEU A 92 -2.13 -19.54 21.20
N SER A 93 -2.67 -19.45 19.99
CA SER A 93 -2.29 -20.35 18.90
C SER A 93 -0.89 -19.95 18.39
N MET A 94 0.17 -20.36 19.09
CA MET A 94 1.58 -20.47 18.62
C MET A 94 2.55 -20.55 19.83
N SER A 95 2.66 -21.72 20.47
CA SER A 95 3.66 -21.94 21.53
C SER A 95 5.11 -22.12 21.01
N PHE A 96 5.38 -21.90 19.71
CA PHE A 96 6.72 -22.05 19.14
C PHE A 96 7.64 -20.82 19.31
N SER A 97 7.17 -19.76 19.99
CA SER A 97 7.95 -18.54 20.19
C SER A 97 8.60 -18.53 21.58
N GLU A 98 9.92 -18.33 21.65
CA GLU A 98 10.63 -18.09 22.93
C GLU A 98 10.13 -16.82 23.67
N LYS A 99 9.18 -16.07 23.11
CA LYS A 99 8.62 -14.82 23.63
C LYS A 99 7.09 -14.85 23.82
N ILE A 100 6.52 -15.98 24.21
CA ILE A 100 5.08 -16.07 24.54
C ILE A 100 4.69 -14.99 25.58
N GLU A 101 5.56 -14.64 26.52
CA GLU A 101 5.34 -13.60 27.53
C GLU A 101 4.97 -12.22 26.96
N ASP A 102 5.45 -11.87 25.76
CA ASP A 102 5.14 -10.60 25.10
C ASP A 102 3.72 -10.59 24.49
N VAL A 103 3.08 -11.76 24.38
CA VAL A 103 1.75 -11.96 23.76
C VAL A 103 0.67 -12.22 24.81
N LEU A 104 1.04 -12.54 26.06
CA LEU A 104 0.11 -12.73 27.17
C LEU A 104 -0.63 -11.43 27.50
N LEU A 105 -1.93 -11.54 27.73
CA LEU A 105 -2.76 -10.46 28.22
C LEU A 105 -2.38 -10.12 29.66
N LYS A 106 -2.41 -8.82 29.97
CA LYS A 106 -2.19 -8.27 31.31
C LYS A 106 -3.40 -7.44 31.75
N PRO A 107 -3.64 -7.31 33.07
CA PRO A 107 -4.64 -6.38 33.57
C PRO A 107 -4.42 -4.98 33.01
N GLY A 108 -5.46 -4.43 32.40
CA GLY A 108 -5.41 -3.14 31.74
C GLY A 108 -5.35 -3.19 30.22
N ASP A 109 -5.01 -4.33 29.62
CA ASP A 109 -4.99 -4.49 28.17
C ASP A 109 -6.40 -4.38 27.59
N GLU A 110 -6.49 -3.79 26.40
CA GLU A 110 -7.74 -3.69 25.66
C GLU A 110 -7.80 -4.75 24.59
N VAL A 111 -8.96 -5.39 24.45
CA VAL A 111 -9.19 -6.42 23.45
C VAL A 111 -10.51 -6.18 22.71
N LEU A 112 -10.58 -6.73 21.50
CA LEU A 112 -11.79 -6.81 20.71
C LEU A 112 -12.39 -8.19 20.86
N MET A 113 -13.69 -8.20 21.12
CA MET A 113 -14.46 -9.40 21.41
C MET A 113 -15.69 -9.50 20.53
N VAL A 114 -16.12 -10.73 20.34
CA VAL A 114 -17.38 -11.10 19.74
C VAL A 114 -18.23 -11.73 20.84
N LEU A 115 -19.45 -11.22 21.04
CA LEU A 115 -20.45 -11.79 21.93
C LEU A 115 -21.49 -12.52 21.09
N GLU A 116 -21.69 -13.80 21.35
CA GLU A 116 -22.83 -14.56 20.83
C GLU A 116 -23.98 -14.42 21.82
N LEU A 117 -25.13 -13.98 21.30
CA LEU A 117 -26.32 -13.75 22.10
C LEU A 117 -27.33 -14.87 21.89
N ASP A 118 -28.05 -15.25 22.95
CA ASP A 118 -29.18 -16.17 22.86
C ASP A 118 -30.45 -15.47 22.33
N GLU A 119 -31.55 -16.22 22.19
CA GLU A 119 -32.84 -15.69 21.72
C GLU A 119 -33.42 -14.60 22.65
N ALA A 120 -32.97 -14.51 23.90
CA ALA A 120 -33.37 -13.49 24.87
C ALA A 120 -32.47 -12.24 24.83
N GLY A 121 -31.39 -12.26 24.04
CA GLY A 121 -30.41 -11.18 23.94
C GLY A 121 -29.37 -11.17 25.07
N GLU A 122 -29.29 -12.24 25.87
CA GLU A 122 -28.26 -12.41 26.89
C GLU A 122 -27.00 -13.06 26.29
N ILE A 123 -25.85 -12.79 26.92
CA ILE A 123 -24.55 -13.27 26.44
C ILE A 123 -24.47 -14.78 26.69
N SER A 124 -24.51 -15.58 25.61
CA SER A 124 -24.33 -17.02 25.69
C SER A 124 -22.86 -17.41 25.66
N ARG A 125 -22.08 -16.79 24.76
CA ARG A 125 -20.64 -17.01 24.63
C ARG A 125 -19.92 -15.73 24.27
N SER A 126 -18.63 -15.70 24.57
CA SER A 126 -17.74 -14.61 24.21
C SER A 126 -16.41 -15.16 23.71
N TYR A 127 -15.84 -14.48 22.73
CA TYR A 127 -14.56 -14.84 22.13
C TYR A 127 -13.71 -13.59 21.94
N ILE A 128 -12.45 -13.64 22.37
CA ILE A 128 -11.46 -12.63 22.01
C ILE A 128 -10.91 -12.98 20.63
N TYR A 129 -11.00 -12.05 19.68
CA TYR A 129 -10.44 -12.26 18.34
C TYR A 129 -9.23 -11.37 18.04
N SER A 130 -9.00 -10.30 18.82
CA SER A 130 -7.79 -9.49 18.65
C SER A 130 -7.48 -8.60 19.84
N VAL A 131 -6.20 -8.34 20.04
CA VAL A 131 -5.73 -7.26 20.93
C VAL A 131 -5.89 -5.90 20.23
N VAL A 132 -6.28 -4.89 21.00
CA VAL A 132 -6.45 -3.51 20.51
C VAL A 132 -5.10 -2.88 20.21
N ARG A 133 -4.88 -2.50 18.94
CA ARG A 133 -3.63 -1.86 18.47
C ARG A 133 -3.83 -0.44 17.91
N ASP A 134 -5.07 -0.02 17.71
CA ASP A 134 -5.42 1.24 17.04
C ASP A 134 -4.82 2.49 17.71
N LYS A 135 -4.81 2.56 19.05
CA LYS A 135 -4.22 3.67 19.82
C LYS A 135 -2.71 3.82 19.58
N HIS A 136 -1.99 2.70 19.56
CA HIS A 136 -0.54 2.68 19.34
C HIS A 136 -0.19 3.01 17.89
N LEU A 137 -0.97 2.49 16.94
CA LEU A 137 -0.82 2.83 15.53
C LEU A 137 -1.14 4.33 15.28
N LEU A 138 -2.17 4.86 15.94
CA LEU A 138 -2.49 6.29 15.87
C LEU A 138 -1.35 7.15 16.42
N LEU A 139 -0.75 6.75 17.55
CA LEU A 139 0.43 7.44 18.10
C LEU A 139 1.58 7.48 17.10
N LEU A 140 1.87 6.36 16.42
CA LEU A 140 2.90 6.31 15.38
C LEU A 140 2.59 7.26 14.22
N VAL A 141 1.33 7.30 13.75
CA VAL A 141 0.89 8.23 12.71
C VAL A 141 1.05 9.69 13.15
N ILE A 142 0.75 10.02 14.41
CA ILE A 142 0.93 11.36 14.96
C ILE A 142 2.42 11.73 14.98
N ILE A 143 3.30 10.85 15.47
CA ILE A 143 4.74 11.08 15.53
C ILE A 143 5.30 11.30 14.11
N PHE A 144 4.95 10.42 13.17
CA PHE A 144 5.35 10.54 11.77
C PHE A 144 4.92 11.87 11.16
N SER A 145 3.65 12.25 11.38
CA SER A 145 3.10 13.52 10.90
C SER A 145 3.80 14.72 11.51
N ALA A 146 4.07 14.69 12.83
CA ALA A 146 4.76 15.76 13.54
C ALA A 146 6.19 15.96 13.01
N ILE A 147 6.92 14.88 12.73
CA ILE A 147 8.27 14.94 12.15
C ILE A 147 8.23 15.57 10.75
N ILE A 148 7.32 15.12 9.88
CA ILE A 148 7.18 15.69 8.53
C ILE A 148 6.82 17.17 8.58
N LEU A 149 5.91 17.58 9.46
CA LEU A 149 5.53 18.99 9.62
C LEU A 149 6.69 19.84 10.17
N SER A 150 7.47 19.28 11.10
CA SER A 150 8.61 19.97 11.69
C SER A 150 9.74 20.21 10.68
N VAL A 151 10.09 19.18 9.90
CA VAL A 151 11.18 19.24 8.91
C VAL A 151 10.72 19.94 7.62
N GLY A 152 9.57 19.52 7.08
CA GLY A 152 9.05 19.96 5.78
C GLY A 152 8.21 21.24 5.80
N ARG A 153 7.76 21.71 6.98
CA ARG A 153 6.87 22.88 7.14
C ARG A 153 5.64 22.79 6.22
N LEU A 154 5.35 23.85 5.44
CA LEU A 154 4.24 23.86 4.48
C LEU A 154 4.39 22.82 3.35
N LYS A 155 5.62 22.47 2.96
CA LYS A 155 5.83 21.39 1.98
C LYS A 155 5.57 20.02 2.60
N GLY A 156 5.90 19.85 3.88
CA GLY A 156 5.56 18.66 4.67
C GLY A 156 4.05 18.47 4.80
N LEU A 157 3.30 19.54 5.08
CA LEU A 157 1.83 19.47 5.13
C LEU A 157 1.23 19.01 3.80
N LYS A 158 1.75 19.54 2.69
CA LYS A 158 1.34 19.13 1.35
C LYS A 158 1.63 17.65 1.08
N ALA A 159 2.78 17.16 1.48
CA ALA A 159 3.14 15.75 1.35
C ALA A 159 2.19 14.85 2.17
N LEU A 160 1.84 15.24 3.41
CA LEU A 160 0.87 14.50 4.23
C LEU A 160 -0.52 14.45 3.59
N ILE A 161 -1.03 15.58 3.11
CA ILE A 161 -2.34 15.62 2.41
C ILE A 161 -2.28 14.69 1.19
N SER A 162 -1.19 14.73 0.43
CA SER A 162 -1.00 13.85 -0.71
C SER A 162 -1.00 12.37 -0.33
N LEU A 163 -0.30 12.00 0.75
CA LEU A 163 -0.25 10.63 1.24
C LEU A 163 -1.64 10.13 1.65
N ILE A 164 -2.41 10.96 2.37
CA ILE A 164 -3.79 10.64 2.74
C ILE A 164 -4.64 10.41 1.48
N LEU A 165 -4.54 11.30 0.48
CA LEU A 165 -5.27 11.14 -0.78
C LEU A 165 -4.86 9.87 -1.53
N THR A 166 -3.58 9.48 -1.52
CA THR A 166 -3.11 8.22 -2.09
C THR A 166 -3.73 7.02 -1.39
N VAL A 167 -3.72 6.97 -0.05
CA VAL A 167 -4.30 5.87 0.72
C VAL A 167 -5.81 5.77 0.48
N LEU A 168 -6.50 6.90 0.52
CA LEU A 168 -7.94 6.94 0.24
C LEU A 168 -8.25 6.55 -1.21
N ALA A 169 -7.40 6.91 -2.17
CA ALA A 169 -7.55 6.49 -3.56
C ALA A 169 -7.46 4.97 -3.72
N VAL A 170 -6.53 4.34 -3.00
CA VAL A 170 -6.40 2.88 -2.98
C VAL A 170 -7.63 2.24 -2.34
N ILE A 171 -8.00 2.67 -1.12
CA ILE A 171 -9.06 2.03 -0.33
C ILE A 171 -10.45 2.24 -0.93
N TYR A 172 -10.76 3.46 -1.40
CA TYR A 172 -12.12 3.81 -1.82
C TYR A 172 -12.32 3.77 -3.32
N VAL A 173 -11.26 3.73 -4.14
CA VAL A 173 -11.40 3.72 -5.61
C VAL A 173 -10.83 2.45 -6.22
N LEU A 174 -9.55 2.16 -5.95
CA LEU A 174 -8.89 1.00 -6.55
C LEU A 174 -9.50 -0.33 -6.09
N LEU A 175 -9.54 -0.57 -4.77
CA LEU A 175 -10.03 -1.83 -4.24
C LEU A 175 -11.50 -2.08 -4.61
N PRO A 176 -12.44 -1.11 -4.47
CA PRO A 176 -13.82 -1.33 -4.86
C PRO A 176 -13.97 -1.60 -6.36
N LEU A 177 -13.24 -0.91 -7.24
CA LEU A 177 -13.30 -1.20 -8.67
C LEU A 177 -12.82 -2.62 -9.00
N ILE A 178 -11.75 -3.09 -8.36
CA ILE A 178 -11.30 -4.48 -8.53
C ILE A 178 -12.36 -5.46 -8.01
N LEU A 179 -12.99 -5.18 -6.86
CA LEU A 179 -14.09 -6.00 -6.33
C LEU A 179 -15.34 -5.98 -7.23
N HIS A 180 -15.55 -4.96 -8.06
CA HIS A 180 -16.60 -4.95 -9.08
C HIS A 180 -16.21 -5.74 -10.36
N GLY A 181 -15.08 -6.44 -10.34
CA GLY A 181 -14.62 -7.28 -11.45
C GLY A 181 -13.95 -6.52 -12.59
N PHE A 182 -13.57 -5.25 -12.39
CA PHE A 182 -12.78 -4.53 -13.39
C PHE A 182 -11.35 -5.09 -13.46
N ASP A 183 -10.75 -5.00 -14.65
CA ASP A 183 -9.38 -5.44 -14.92
C ASP A 183 -8.37 -4.75 -13.97
N PRO A 184 -7.67 -5.51 -13.09
CA PRO A 184 -6.80 -4.90 -12.08
C PRO A 184 -5.64 -4.11 -12.67
N VAL A 185 -5.08 -4.53 -13.82
CA VAL A 185 -3.96 -3.84 -14.48
C VAL A 185 -4.39 -2.46 -14.94
N PHE A 186 -5.48 -2.40 -15.71
CA PHE A 186 -6.01 -1.20 -16.30
C PHE A 186 -6.45 -0.20 -15.23
N VAL A 187 -7.20 -0.66 -14.22
CA VAL A 187 -7.64 0.22 -13.13
C VAL A 187 -6.43 0.75 -12.37
N SER A 188 -5.47 -0.11 -12.00
CA SER A 188 -4.29 0.31 -11.25
C SER A 188 -3.45 1.33 -12.01
N LEU A 189 -3.26 1.14 -13.33
CA LEU A 189 -2.50 2.07 -14.15
C LEU A 189 -3.11 3.48 -14.11
N TRP A 190 -4.42 3.60 -14.34
CA TRP A 190 -5.10 4.90 -14.35
C TRP A 190 -5.19 5.54 -12.97
N ILE A 191 -5.41 4.73 -11.92
CA ILE A 191 -5.37 5.21 -10.54
C ILE A 191 -3.97 5.71 -10.17
N CYS A 192 -2.91 4.98 -10.51
CA CYS A 192 -1.53 5.41 -10.28
C CYS A 192 -1.20 6.71 -11.03
N VAL A 193 -1.62 6.85 -12.29
CA VAL A 193 -1.46 8.10 -13.06
C VAL A 193 -2.25 9.26 -12.41
N GLY A 194 -3.47 8.99 -11.93
CA GLY A 194 -4.28 9.96 -11.21
C GLY A 194 -3.64 10.42 -9.89
N ILE A 195 -3.16 9.47 -9.09
CA ILE A 195 -2.42 9.71 -7.85
C ILE A 195 -1.15 10.51 -8.14
N ALA A 196 -0.38 10.14 -9.18
CA ALA A 196 0.80 10.88 -9.60
C ALA A 196 0.45 12.31 -9.97
N GLY A 197 -0.63 12.52 -10.74
CA GLY A 197 -1.11 13.84 -11.12
C GLY A 197 -1.45 14.70 -9.91
N ILE A 198 -2.28 14.20 -9.00
CA ILE A 198 -2.68 14.90 -7.77
C ILE A 198 -1.43 15.23 -6.93
N THR A 199 -0.59 14.23 -6.68
CA THR A 199 0.59 14.34 -5.81
C THR A 199 1.58 15.37 -6.36
N LEU A 200 1.97 15.24 -7.62
CA LEU A 200 2.94 16.12 -8.26
C LEU A 200 2.40 17.55 -8.40
N LEU A 201 1.10 17.74 -8.64
CA LEU A 201 0.47 19.07 -8.68
C LEU A 201 0.39 19.73 -7.29
N LEU A 202 0.11 18.95 -6.24
CA LEU A 202 -0.02 19.46 -4.88
C LEU A 202 1.35 19.89 -4.33
N VAL A 203 2.36 19.02 -4.50
CA VAL A 203 3.73 19.23 -4.01
C VAL A 203 4.51 20.18 -4.92
N GLY A 204 4.61 19.87 -6.22
CA GLY A 204 5.39 20.61 -7.21
C GLY A 204 4.70 21.86 -7.78
N GLY A 205 3.38 21.93 -7.69
CA GLY A 205 2.57 23.04 -8.22
C GLY A 205 2.29 22.95 -9.71
N TYR A 206 1.47 23.88 -10.22
CA TYR A 206 1.12 23.90 -11.65
C TYR A 206 2.21 24.58 -12.48
N ASN A 207 3.09 23.79 -13.09
CA ASN A 207 4.16 24.26 -13.96
C ASN A 207 4.63 23.17 -14.95
N LYS A 208 5.47 23.54 -15.91
CA LYS A 208 6.02 22.61 -16.91
C LYS A 208 6.97 21.56 -16.33
N LYS A 209 7.59 21.82 -15.16
CA LYS A 209 8.44 20.84 -14.45
C LYS A 209 7.57 19.68 -13.98
N THR A 210 6.49 20.00 -13.28
CA THR A 210 5.49 19.03 -12.81
C THR A 210 4.85 18.25 -13.95
N LEU A 211 4.54 18.90 -15.09
CA LEU A 211 4.01 18.20 -16.25
C LEU A 211 5.02 17.22 -16.86
N ALA A 212 6.30 17.62 -16.98
CA ALA A 212 7.34 16.72 -17.47
C ALA A 212 7.54 15.51 -16.55
N ALA A 213 7.54 15.74 -15.23
CA ALA A 213 7.60 14.69 -14.22
C ALA A 213 6.41 13.72 -14.36
N LEU A 214 5.19 14.24 -14.52
CA LEU A 214 3.99 13.41 -14.68
C LEU A 214 4.06 12.53 -15.94
N ILE A 215 4.52 13.09 -17.09
CA ILE A 215 4.71 12.32 -18.33
C ILE A 215 5.76 11.22 -18.11
N GLY A 216 6.86 11.57 -17.46
CA GLY A 216 7.92 10.65 -17.06
C GLY A 216 7.42 9.48 -16.25
N THR A 217 6.80 9.77 -15.10
CA THR A 217 6.25 8.78 -14.17
C THR A 217 5.20 7.91 -14.85
N SER A 218 4.28 8.50 -15.61
CA SER A 218 3.24 7.75 -16.32
C SER A 218 3.85 6.81 -17.36
N GLY A 219 4.82 7.29 -18.15
CA GLY A 219 5.52 6.45 -19.13
C GLY A 219 6.30 5.32 -18.47
N GLY A 220 6.99 5.59 -17.36
CA GLY A 220 7.70 4.59 -16.58
C GLY A 220 6.79 3.50 -16.03
N LEU A 221 5.61 3.88 -15.50
CA LEU A 221 4.60 2.93 -15.01
C LEU A 221 4.03 2.07 -16.14
N ILE A 222 3.72 2.67 -17.29
CA ILE A 222 3.28 1.91 -18.48
C ILE A 222 4.35 0.88 -18.88
N CYS A 223 5.62 1.28 -18.89
CA CYS A 223 6.71 0.35 -19.18
C CYS A 223 6.86 -0.74 -18.12
N ALA A 224 6.72 -0.42 -16.82
CA ALA A 224 6.76 -1.40 -15.74
C ALA A 224 5.66 -2.46 -15.91
N GLY A 225 4.42 -2.01 -16.11
CA GLY A 225 3.27 -2.89 -16.32
C GLY A 225 3.42 -3.75 -17.57
N PHE A 226 3.88 -3.16 -18.68
CA PHE A 226 4.12 -3.89 -19.92
C PHE A 226 5.19 -4.99 -19.75
N ILE A 227 6.32 -4.66 -19.11
CA ILE A 227 7.38 -5.64 -18.87
C ILE A 227 6.91 -6.74 -17.91
N ALA A 228 6.22 -6.37 -16.84
CA ALA A 228 5.65 -7.33 -15.89
C ALA A 228 4.70 -8.31 -16.59
N GLN A 229 3.82 -7.80 -17.46
CA GLN A 229 2.89 -8.62 -18.21
C GLN A 229 3.60 -9.57 -19.17
N VAL A 230 4.52 -9.06 -20.00
CA VAL A 230 5.26 -9.88 -20.97
C VAL A 230 6.07 -10.97 -20.27
N VAL A 231 6.84 -10.60 -19.24
CA VAL A 231 7.69 -11.56 -18.51
C VAL A 231 6.83 -12.52 -17.69
N GLY A 232 5.74 -12.04 -17.08
CA GLY A 232 4.83 -12.88 -16.30
C GLY A 232 4.12 -13.92 -17.16
N GLU A 233 3.71 -13.56 -18.39
CA GLU A 233 3.17 -14.51 -19.35
C GLU A 233 4.22 -15.53 -19.82
N MET A 234 5.44 -15.08 -20.13
CA MET A 234 6.55 -15.97 -20.52
C MET A 234 6.95 -16.94 -19.41
N ALA A 235 6.98 -16.47 -18.17
CA ALA A 235 7.28 -17.27 -16.98
C ALA A 235 6.06 -18.10 -16.50
N LYS A 236 4.90 -17.95 -17.14
CA LYS A 236 3.64 -18.61 -16.79
C LYS A 236 3.20 -18.35 -15.35
N LEU A 237 3.48 -17.16 -14.82
CA LEU A 237 3.09 -16.78 -13.47
C LEU A 237 1.57 -16.88 -13.31
N THR A 238 1.12 -17.42 -12.20
CA THR A 238 -0.30 -17.60 -11.90
C THR A 238 -0.92 -16.39 -11.19
N GLY A 239 -0.09 -15.64 -10.44
CA GLY A 239 -0.56 -14.59 -9.53
C GLY A 239 -1.07 -15.13 -8.20
N LEU A 240 -0.99 -16.44 -7.97
CA LEU A 240 -1.43 -17.15 -6.76
C LEU A 240 -0.24 -17.63 -5.90
N GLY A 241 0.92 -16.97 -6.05
CA GLY A 241 2.15 -17.31 -5.36
C GLY A 241 2.16 -16.94 -3.86
N ASP A 242 1.30 -16.01 -3.45
CA ASP A 242 1.15 -15.56 -2.06
C ASP A 242 -0.14 -16.15 -1.46
N GLU A 243 -0.13 -16.48 -0.16
CA GLU A 243 -1.26 -17.12 0.54
C GLU A 243 -2.53 -16.27 0.49
N GLU A 244 -2.40 -14.95 0.58
CA GLU A 244 -3.50 -14.00 0.51
C GLU A 244 -4.20 -14.04 -0.85
N SER A 245 -3.44 -14.19 -1.94
CA SER A 245 -4.00 -14.35 -3.27
C SER A 245 -4.77 -15.67 -3.42
N GLN A 246 -4.33 -16.72 -2.72
CA GLN A 246 -5.07 -18.00 -2.68
C GLN A 246 -6.34 -17.89 -1.83
N MET A 247 -6.30 -17.17 -0.71
CA MET A 247 -7.48 -16.90 0.11
C MET A 247 -8.55 -16.12 -0.68
N LEU A 248 -8.14 -15.24 -1.61
CA LEU A 248 -9.07 -14.54 -2.50
C LEU A 248 -9.90 -15.49 -3.39
N MET A 249 -9.47 -16.74 -3.60
CA MET A 249 -10.26 -17.74 -4.34
C MET A 249 -11.51 -18.21 -3.59
N TYR A 250 -11.57 -17.99 -2.28
CA TYR A 250 -12.62 -18.49 -1.39
C TYR A 250 -13.51 -17.37 -0.84
N ILE A 251 -13.49 -16.18 -1.46
CA ILE A 251 -14.33 -15.09 -1.00
C ILE A 251 -15.82 -15.39 -1.29
N PRO A 252 -16.74 -15.01 -0.38
CA PRO A 252 -18.15 -15.34 -0.51
C PRO A 252 -18.83 -14.68 -1.73
N GLN A 253 -18.25 -13.61 -2.26
CA GLN A 253 -18.83 -12.82 -3.36
C GLN A 253 -18.74 -13.50 -4.74
N ASN A 254 -18.12 -14.67 -4.87
CA ASN A 254 -17.97 -15.41 -6.13
C ASN A 254 -17.43 -14.58 -7.31
N ILE A 255 -16.57 -13.60 -7.03
CA ILE A 255 -15.93 -12.77 -8.07
C ILE A 255 -14.76 -13.54 -8.67
N SER A 256 -14.73 -13.65 -10.00
CA SER A 256 -13.56 -14.19 -10.71
C SER A 256 -12.51 -13.10 -10.89
N PHE A 257 -11.48 -13.07 -10.03
CA PHE A 257 -10.36 -12.15 -10.19
C PHE A 257 -9.36 -12.62 -11.24
N ASP A 258 -8.77 -11.67 -11.95
CA ASP A 258 -7.49 -11.88 -12.61
C ASP A 258 -6.35 -11.73 -11.59
N TYR A 259 -5.92 -12.86 -11.02
CA TYR A 259 -4.83 -12.91 -10.04
C TYR A 259 -3.49 -12.45 -10.61
N LYS A 260 -3.22 -12.70 -11.90
CA LYS A 260 -2.03 -12.17 -12.58
C LYS A 260 -2.11 -10.66 -12.67
N GLY A 261 -3.28 -10.15 -13.04
CA GLY A 261 -3.56 -8.73 -13.04
C GLY A 261 -3.37 -8.09 -11.67
N LEU A 262 -3.74 -8.78 -10.58
CA LEU A 262 -3.55 -8.30 -9.21
C LEU A 262 -2.06 -8.23 -8.83
N LEU A 263 -1.26 -9.22 -9.24
CA LEU A 263 0.21 -9.16 -9.11
C LEU A 263 0.77 -7.92 -9.83
N PHE A 264 0.35 -7.68 -11.06
CA PHE A 264 0.82 -6.56 -11.86
C PHE A 264 0.34 -5.20 -11.32
N ALA A 265 -0.88 -5.14 -10.77
CA ALA A 265 -1.38 -4.00 -10.01
C ALA A 265 -0.46 -3.65 -8.83
N GLY A 266 -0.04 -4.66 -8.06
CA GLY A 266 0.92 -4.50 -6.97
C GLY A 266 2.25 -3.89 -7.42
N ILE A 267 2.78 -4.32 -8.58
CA ILE A 267 4.01 -3.78 -9.18
C ILE A 267 3.86 -2.29 -9.50
N LEU A 268 2.73 -1.89 -10.11
CA LEU A 268 2.47 -0.50 -10.47
C LEU A 268 2.39 0.40 -9.23
N ILE A 269 1.70 -0.06 -8.18
CA ILE A 269 1.54 0.70 -6.93
C ILE A 269 2.88 0.83 -6.21
N GLY A 270 3.64 -0.27 -6.09
CA GLY A 270 4.94 -0.23 -5.41
C GLY A 270 5.98 0.60 -6.17
N ALA A 271 5.94 0.62 -7.51
CA ALA A 271 6.84 1.44 -8.33
C ALA A 271 6.45 2.93 -8.40
N LEU A 272 5.18 3.27 -8.16
CA LEU A 272 4.65 4.64 -8.29
C LEU A 272 5.43 5.67 -7.46
N GLY A 273 5.70 5.37 -6.19
CA GLY A 273 6.42 6.28 -5.28
C GLY A 273 7.80 6.66 -5.81
N ALA A 274 8.62 5.64 -6.11
CA ALA A 274 9.95 5.83 -6.66
C ALA A 274 9.94 6.56 -8.01
N ALA A 275 8.99 6.24 -8.89
CA ALA A 275 8.87 6.87 -10.21
C ALA A 275 8.44 8.35 -10.12
N MET A 276 7.60 8.72 -9.15
CA MET A 276 7.26 10.13 -8.88
C MET A 276 8.48 10.92 -8.43
N ASP A 277 9.27 10.37 -7.50
CA ASP A 277 10.45 11.04 -6.96
C ASP A 277 11.55 11.23 -8.01
N VAL A 278 11.79 10.21 -8.84
CA VAL A 278 12.73 10.32 -9.97
C VAL A 278 12.26 11.36 -10.98
N GLY A 279 11.00 11.29 -11.42
CA GLY A 279 10.43 12.22 -12.39
C GLY A 279 10.53 13.67 -11.92
N MET A 280 10.15 13.94 -10.66
CA MET A 280 10.17 15.29 -10.10
C MET A 280 11.58 15.82 -9.89
N SER A 281 12.50 15.00 -9.36
CA SER A 281 13.88 15.41 -9.09
C SER A 281 14.65 15.70 -10.39
N LEU A 282 14.54 14.79 -11.36
CA LEU A 282 15.18 14.95 -12.67
C LEU A 282 14.61 16.14 -13.43
N SER A 283 13.28 16.27 -13.47
CA SER A 283 12.67 17.43 -14.11
C SER A 283 13.09 18.73 -13.42
N SER A 284 13.18 18.75 -12.09
CA SER A 284 13.57 19.97 -11.37
C SER A 284 14.99 20.40 -11.74
N ALA A 285 15.94 19.47 -11.71
CA ALA A 285 17.34 19.73 -12.04
C ALA A 285 17.52 20.20 -13.49
N MET A 286 16.86 19.55 -14.45
CA MET A 286 16.95 19.96 -15.86
C MET A 286 16.37 21.35 -16.12
N PHE A 287 15.26 21.70 -15.47
CA PHE A 287 14.72 23.05 -15.60
C PHE A 287 15.59 24.11 -14.93
N GLU A 288 16.32 23.78 -13.87
CA GLU A 288 17.29 24.67 -13.23
C GLU A 288 18.49 24.94 -14.16
N ILE A 289 19.01 23.91 -14.83
CA ILE A 289 20.03 24.08 -15.88
C ILE A 289 19.52 25.00 -17.00
N LYS A 290 18.28 24.81 -17.45
CA LYS A 290 17.68 25.67 -18.49
C LYS A 290 17.42 27.10 -18.03
N GLU A 291 17.17 27.31 -16.74
CA GLU A 291 16.99 28.63 -16.15
C GLU A 291 18.32 29.39 -16.07
N ILE A 292 19.41 28.70 -15.74
CA ILE A 292 20.78 29.25 -15.72
C ILE A 292 21.30 29.50 -17.14
N ASN A 293 21.06 28.57 -18.07
CA ASN A 293 21.46 28.71 -19.47
C ASN A 293 20.25 28.59 -20.42
N PRO A 294 19.50 29.68 -20.66
CA PRO A 294 18.35 29.68 -21.55
C PRO A 294 18.67 29.28 -22.99
N GLY A 295 19.90 29.52 -23.44
CA GLY A 295 20.37 29.20 -24.80
C GLY A 295 20.85 27.76 -25.00
N ILE A 296 20.86 26.92 -23.97
CA ILE A 296 21.33 25.54 -24.07
C ILE A 296 20.58 24.77 -25.17
N LYS A 297 21.34 24.10 -26.04
CA LYS A 297 20.81 23.25 -27.12
C LYS A 297 20.12 22.04 -26.51
N LYS A 298 19.06 21.55 -27.18
CA LYS A 298 18.28 20.39 -26.71
C LYS A 298 19.14 19.15 -26.49
N GLY A 299 20.06 18.87 -27.41
CA GLY A 299 20.95 17.71 -27.29
C GLY A 299 21.84 17.77 -26.04
N ASP A 300 22.32 18.96 -25.69
CA ASP A 300 23.16 19.16 -24.51
C ASP A 300 22.33 19.12 -23.22
N LEU A 301 21.10 19.66 -23.24
CA LEU A 301 20.17 19.53 -22.12
C LEU A 301 19.75 18.07 -21.89
N LEU A 302 19.46 17.33 -22.96
CA LEU A 302 19.13 15.91 -22.88
C LEU A 302 20.31 15.10 -22.33
N LYS A 303 21.53 15.34 -22.83
CA LYS A 303 22.75 14.71 -22.30
C LYS A 303 22.94 15.01 -20.82
N ALA A 304 22.74 16.26 -20.40
CA ALA A 304 22.82 16.64 -18.99
C ALA A 304 21.77 15.90 -18.14
N GLY A 305 20.52 15.85 -18.61
CA GLY A 305 19.45 15.08 -17.96
C GLY A 305 19.78 13.59 -17.85
N MET A 306 20.28 12.97 -18.92
CA MET A 306 20.67 11.56 -18.91
C MET A 306 21.86 11.29 -17.97
N ASN A 307 22.81 12.22 -17.84
CA ASN A 307 23.92 12.09 -16.89
C ASN A 307 23.42 12.15 -15.44
N ILE A 308 22.56 13.12 -15.11
CA ILE A 308 21.92 13.19 -13.77
C ILE A 308 21.13 11.92 -13.49
N GLY A 309 20.34 11.48 -14.46
CA GLY A 309 19.56 10.25 -14.35
C GLY A 309 20.44 9.02 -14.11
N ARG A 310 21.59 8.91 -14.78
CA ARG A 310 22.53 7.79 -14.57
C ARG A 310 22.99 7.68 -13.11
N ASP A 311 23.20 8.80 -12.45
CA ASP A 311 23.58 8.83 -11.03
C ASP A 311 22.42 8.37 -10.12
N MET A 312 21.17 8.60 -10.53
CA MET A 312 19.97 8.18 -9.80
C MET A 312 19.63 6.69 -9.99
N ILE A 313 20.02 6.07 -11.10
CA ILE A 313 19.65 4.67 -11.42
C ILE A 313 20.10 3.73 -10.30
N GLY A 314 21.36 3.84 -9.86
CA GLY A 314 21.92 2.90 -8.89
C GLY A 314 21.25 2.98 -7.53
N THR A 315 21.05 4.20 -7.01
CA THR A 315 20.47 4.40 -5.68
C THR A 315 18.99 4.02 -5.65
N MET A 316 18.21 4.45 -6.65
CA MET A 316 16.77 4.23 -6.67
C MET A 316 16.39 2.78 -7.02
N SER A 317 17.16 2.11 -7.90
CA SER A 317 16.93 0.68 -8.19
C SER A 317 17.21 -0.19 -6.96
N ASN A 318 18.30 0.10 -6.22
CA ASN A 318 18.60 -0.61 -4.98
C ASN A 318 17.49 -0.41 -3.94
N THR A 319 16.97 0.82 -3.80
CA THR A 319 15.85 1.07 -2.89
C THR A 319 14.63 0.24 -3.25
N LEU A 320 14.27 0.17 -4.54
CA LEU A 320 13.08 -0.56 -4.96
C LEU A 320 13.24 -2.07 -4.83
N ILE A 321 14.39 -2.63 -5.25
CA ILE A 321 14.70 -4.06 -5.12
C ILE A 321 14.73 -4.46 -3.64
N LEU A 322 15.36 -3.67 -2.78
CA LEU A 322 15.42 -3.98 -1.34
C LEU A 322 14.05 -3.85 -0.67
N ALA A 323 13.20 -2.91 -1.10
CA ALA A 323 11.84 -2.79 -0.56
C ALA A 323 11.00 -4.04 -0.85
N TYR A 324 11.08 -4.56 -2.08
CA TYR A 324 10.40 -5.80 -2.48
C TYR A 324 11.03 -7.05 -1.84
N THR A 325 12.36 -7.16 -1.88
CA THR A 325 13.10 -8.25 -1.22
C THR A 325 12.79 -8.31 0.28
N GLY A 326 12.66 -7.15 0.94
CA GLY A 326 12.26 -7.07 2.34
C GLY A 326 10.84 -7.56 2.61
N GLY A 327 9.93 -7.40 1.65
CA GLY A 327 8.57 -7.95 1.70
C GLY A 327 8.52 -9.48 1.55
N ALA A 328 9.49 -10.07 0.85
CA ALA A 328 9.60 -11.51 0.67
C ALA A 328 10.58 -12.21 1.62
N LEU A 329 11.07 -11.52 2.64
CA LEU A 329 12.09 -12.04 3.56
C LEU A 329 11.63 -13.35 4.24
N GLN A 330 10.36 -13.41 4.67
CA GLN A 330 9.78 -14.57 5.33
C GLN A 330 9.74 -15.78 4.40
N LEU A 331 9.30 -15.58 3.15
CA LEU A 331 9.29 -16.62 2.12
C LEU A 331 10.73 -17.12 1.83
N MET A 332 11.69 -16.20 1.70
CA MET A 332 13.10 -16.57 1.49
C MET A 332 13.65 -17.40 2.65
N LEU A 333 13.34 -17.02 3.89
CA LEU A 333 13.78 -17.75 5.08
C LEU A 333 13.14 -19.13 5.16
N LEU A 334 11.84 -19.25 4.85
CA LEU A 334 11.11 -20.51 4.84
C LEU A 334 11.75 -21.52 3.88
N LEU A 335 12.06 -21.09 2.65
CA LEU A 335 12.65 -21.96 1.63
C LEU A 335 14.09 -22.36 1.98
N MET A 336 14.86 -21.43 2.56
CA MET A 336 16.22 -21.71 3.03
C MET A 336 16.23 -22.68 4.22
N ALA A 337 15.29 -22.54 5.15
CA ALA A 337 15.15 -23.43 6.30
C ALA A 337 14.76 -24.87 5.91
N HIS A 338 14.03 -25.03 4.79
CA HIS A 338 13.71 -26.34 4.23
C HIS A 338 14.83 -26.91 3.33
N GLU A 339 16.00 -26.26 3.29
CA GLU A 339 17.16 -26.66 2.48
C GLU A 339 16.81 -26.91 0.99
N ILE A 340 15.81 -26.18 0.47
CA ILE A 340 15.37 -26.31 -0.92
C ILE A 340 16.49 -25.78 -1.82
N SER A 341 16.82 -26.54 -2.87
CA SER A 341 17.83 -26.13 -3.85
C SER A 341 17.48 -24.77 -4.47
N PHE A 342 18.48 -23.92 -4.68
CA PHE A 342 18.27 -22.61 -5.31
C PHE A 342 17.54 -22.70 -6.66
N ILE A 343 17.77 -23.77 -7.42
CA ILE A 343 17.09 -23.96 -8.70
C ILE A 343 15.60 -24.25 -8.54
N ASP A 344 15.20 -24.93 -7.47
CA ASP A 344 13.79 -25.18 -7.20
C ASP A 344 13.11 -23.91 -6.65
N ILE A 345 13.85 -23.13 -5.83
CA ILE A 345 13.40 -21.83 -5.32
C ILE A 345 13.06 -20.88 -6.47
N ILE A 346 13.96 -20.69 -7.45
CA ILE A 346 13.74 -19.70 -8.52
C ILE A 346 12.59 -20.08 -9.46
N ASN A 347 12.21 -21.36 -9.50
CA ASN A 347 11.11 -21.87 -10.32
C ASN A 347 9.77 -21.95 -9.56
N GLN A 348 9.74 -21.65 -8.25
CA GLN A 348 8.49 -21.51 -7.51
C GLN A 348 7.72 -20.25 -7.96
N ASP A 349 6.40 -20.37 -8.13
CA ASP A 349 5.54 -19.27 -8.63
C ASP A 349 5.66 -18.00 -7.76
N GLY A 350 5.58 -18.12 -6.43
CA GLY A 350 5.68 -16.98 -5.51
C GLY A 350 7.04 -16.27 -5.55
N TYR A 351 8.14 -17.03 -5.54
CA TYR A 351 9.47 -16.43 -5.62
C TYR A 351 9.74 -15.80 -6.99
N ALA A 352 9.35 -16.49 -8.07
CA ALA A 352 9.46 -15.95 -9.43
C ALA A 352 8.62 -14.66 -9.58
N ALA A 353 7.42 -14.61 -8.99
CA ALA A 353 6.59 -13.42 -8.96
C ALA A 353 7.27 -12.25 -8.25
N GLU A 354 7.97 -12.48 -7.13
CA GLU A 354 8.70 -11.42 -6.43
C GLU A 354 9.91 -10.90 -7.23
N VAL A 355 10.64 -11.80 -7.91
CA VAL A 355 11.74 -11.41 -8.80
C VAL A 355 11.22 -10.57 -9.96
N VAL A 356 10.12 -10.97 -10.59
CA VAL A 356 9.47 -10.18 -11.64
C VAL A 356 8.99 -8.84 -11.10
N ARG A 357 8.39 -8.81 -9.91
CA ARG A 357 7.94 -7.57 -9.23
C ARG A 357 9.08 -6.60 -9.00
N SER A 358 10.21 -7.10 -8.50
CA SER A 358 11.43 -6.32 -8.25
C SER A 358 12.07 -5.77 -9.53
N LEU A 359 12.22 -6.62 -10.54
CA LEU A 359 12.91 -6.26 -11.79
C LEU A 359 12.05 -5.40 -12.71
N ALA A 360 10.78 -5.76 -12.92
CA ALA A 360 9.88 -4.99 -13.79
C ALA A 360 9.65 -3.58 -13.25
N GLY A 361 9.43 -3.45 -11.94
CA GLY A 361 9.33 -2.14 -11.27
C GLY A 361 10.60 -1.31 -11.47
N SER A 362 11.78 -1.91 -11.29
CA SER A 362 13.07 -1.23 -11.47
C SER A 362 13.33 -0.83 -12.92
N ILE A 363 12.94 -1.65 -13.90
CA ILE A 363 13.10 -1.28 -15.32
C ILE A 363 12.17 -0.11 -15.68
N GLY A 364 10.92 -0.12 -15.22
CA GLY A 364 10.03 1.03 -15.42
C GLY A 364 10.55 2.31 -14.77
N LEU A 365 11.18 2.20 -13.59
CA LEU A 365 11.87 3.31 -12.93
C LEU A 365 13.05 3.83 -13.76
N ILE A 366 13.88 2.93 -14.30
CA ILE A 366 14.99 3.31 -15.18
C ILE A 366 14.47 4.01 -16.44
N LEU A 367 13.38 3.53 -17.03
CA LEU A 367 12.76 4.12 -18.22
C LEU A 367 12.05 5.45 -17.94
N THR A 368 11.67 5.72 -16.69
CA THR A 368 11.16 7.04 -16.27
C THR A 368 12.16 8.16 -16.58
N ILE A 369 13.47 7.89 -16.46
CA ILE A 369 14.54 8.88 -16.69
C ILE A 369 14.56 9.41 -18.12
N PRO A 370 14.77 8.59 -19.17
CA PRO A 370 14.81 9.08 -20.54
C PRO A 370 13.47 9.72 -20.95
N ILE A 371 12.34 9.16 -20.52
CA ILE A 371 11.00 9.70 -20.81
C ILE A 371 10.85 11.10 -20.21
N THR A 372 11.21 11.28 -18.94
CA THR A 372 11.20 12.60 -18.27
C THR A 372 12.13 13.58 -18.98
N ALA A 373 13.35 13.16 -19.30
CA ALA A 373 14.34 14.04 -19.92
C ALA A 373 13.91 14.52 -21.31
N MET A 374 13.30 13.63 -22.11
CA MET A 374 12.70 13.97 -23.39
C MET A 374 11.50 14.92 -23.21
N ALA A 375 10.63 14.65 -22.22
CA ALA A 375 9.48 15.50 -21.92
C ALA A 375 9.91 16.93 -21.53
N VAL A 376 10.97 17.08 -20.72
CA VAL A 376 11.53 18.39 -20.38
C VAL A 376 12.02 19.12 -21.63
N CYS A 377 12.79 18.45 -22.49
CA CYS A 377 13.32 19.03 -23.72
C CYS A 377 12.21 19.53 -24.65
N PHE A 378 11.13 18.76 -24.80
CA PHE A 378 9.96 19.11 -25.60
C PHE A 378 9.19 20.30 -24.99
N LEU A 379 8.92 20.29 -23.69
CA LEU A 379 8.13 21.33 -23.02
C LEU A 379 8.86 22.68 -22.92
N CYS A 380 10.19 22.65 -22.88
CA CYS A 380 11.02 23.86 -22.86
C CYS A 380 11.03 24.61 -24.20
N GLU A 381 10.85 23.92 -25.33
CA GLU A 381 10.87 24.52 -26.67
C GLU A 381 9.74 25.54 -26.87
N ASN A 382 8.54 25.25 -26.35
CA ASN A 382 7.39 26.14 -26.49
C ASN A 382 7.56 27.49 -25.79
N ARG A 383 8.55 27.66 -24.90
CA ARG A 383 8.80 28.95 -24.22
C ARG A 383 9.54 29.96 -25.10
N TYR A 384 10.23 29.52 -26.16
CA TYR A 384 10.96 30.42 -27.07
C TYR A 384 10.03 30.98 -28.16
N ARG A 385 9.15 30.14 -28.74
CA ARG A 385 8.17 30.56 -29.76
C ARG A 385 7.12 31.56 -29.23
N GLU A 386 6.83 31.58 -27.93
CA GLU A 386 5.92 32.57 -27.33
C GLU A 386 6.60 33.92 -27.05
N LYS A 387 7.92 33.95 -26.86
CA LYS A 387 8.68 35.20 -26.66
C LYS A 387 9.04 35.92 -27.97
N GLU A 388 9.08 35.21 -29.10
CA GLU A 388 9.29 35.79 -30.43
C GLU A 388 7.98 36.28 -31.10
N ARG A 389 6.83 36.16 -30.42
CA ARG A 389 5.52 36.60 -30.91
C ARG A 389 5.01 37.92 -30.30
N TYR A 390 5.85 38.60 -29.52
CA TYR A 390 5.68 39.96 -29.04
C TYR A 390 6.96 40.73 -29.33
#